data_AF-A0A452SQ35-F1
#
_entry.id   AF-A0A452SQ35-F1
#
_cell.length_a   1.000
_cell.length_b   1.000
_cell.length_c   1.000
_cell.angle_alpha   90.00
_cell.angle_beta   90.00
_cell.angle_gamma   90.00
#
_symmetry.space_group_name_H-M   'P 1'
#
loop_
_entity.id
_entity.type
_entity.pdbx_description
1 polymer ?
#
loop_
_entity_poly.entity_id
_entity_poly.type
_entity_poly.pdbx_seq_one_letter_code
_entity_poly.pdbx_strand_id
1 'polypeptide(L)'
;MLRQAPALLLTLGGLLLPWSALCQECTKYKVSTCRDCVESGPGCAWCQKLNFTGLGEPDSVRCDTREQLLLKGCAADDIMDPRSLAETQEDKKGSQQQLSPQKVTLYLRPGQAAAFNVTFRRAKGYPIDLYYLMDLSYSMLDDLINVKKLGGDLLRALNEITESGRIGFGSFVDKTVLPFVNTHPEKLRNPCPNKEKECQPPFAFRHVLRLTNNSNRFQTEVGKQLISGNLDAPEGGLDAMMQVAACLEEIGWRNVTRLLVFATDDGFHFAGDGKLGAILTPNDGRCHLEDNIYKRSNDFDYPSVGQLAHKLAENNIQPIFAVTKRMVKTYEKLTEVIPKSAVGELSDDSSNVVQLIKNAYNKLSSRVFLDHNMVPSTLRVTYDSFCSNGVSQVDQPRGDCDGVQINVPITFQVKVTATECIQEQSFVIRALGFTDTVTVRVLPQCECHCRDLSRDRGLCGGKGFLECGICRPGHLRLWQVPLQGPL
;
A
#
# COMPACT_ATOMS: atom_id res chain seq x y z
N MET A 1 -20.91 -49.17 -59.89
CA MET A 1 -22.07 -48.24 -59.92
C MET A 1 -21.94 -47.32 -58.71
N LEU A 2 -21.26 -46.18 -58.88
CA LEU A 2 -21.88 -44.85 -58.93
C LEU A 2 -22.84 -44.56 -57.76
N ARG A 3 -22.39 -43.69 -56.84
CA ARG A 3 -23.08 -42.45 -56.50
C ARG A 3 -22.18 -41.49 -55.69
N GLN A 4 -21.92 -40.33 -56.29
CA GLN A 4 -21.48 -39.05 -55.71
C GLN A 4 -22.57 -38.56 -54.71
N ALA A 5 -22.39 -37.68 -53.72
CA ALA A 5 -21.63 -36.43 -53.55
C ALA A 5 -21.74 -36.00 -52.05
N PRO A 6 -21.35 -34.79 -51.57
CA PRO A 6 -20.39 -33.80 -52.06
C PRO A 6 -19.32 -33.40 -51.00
N ALA A 7 -18.27 -32.74 -51.49
CA ALA A 7 -17.28 -32.03 -50.69
C ALA A 7 -17.84 -30.68 -50.20
N LEU A 8 -17.71 -30.38 -48.90
CA LEU A 8 -17.87 -29.04 -48.36
C LEU A 8 -16.48 -28.40 -48.19
N LEU A 9 -16.16 -27.45 -49.07
CA LEU A 9 -15.10 -26.47 -48.87
C LEU A 9 -15.52 -25.48 -47.78
N LEU A 10 -14.91 -25.57 -46.60
CA LEU A 10 -14.95 -24.51 -45.59
C LEU A 10 -13.78 -23.56 -45.88
N THR A 11 -14.12 -22.40 -46.44
CA THR A 11 -13.23 -21.27 -46.66
C THR A 11 -12.79 -20.69 -45.30
N LEU A 12 -11.48 -20.67 -45.04
CA LEU A 12 -10.89 -19.87 -43.96
C LEU A 12 -11.04 -18.38 -44.30
N GLY A 13 -12.10 -17.75 -43.80
CA GLY A 13 -12.18 -16.31 -43.66
C GLY A 13 -11.51 -15.90 -42.35
N GLY A 14 -10.33 -15.28 -42.43
CA GLY A 14 -9.65 -14.69 -41.29
C GLY A 14 -10.53 -13.60 -40.65
N LEU A 15 -11.04 -13.87 -39.46
CA LEU A 15 -11.60 -12.87 -38.55
C LEU A 15 -10.45 -12.02 -38.00
N LEU A 16 -10.12 -10.95 -38.72
CA LEU A 16 -9.48 -9.79 -38.12
C LEU A 16 -10.48 -9.24 -37.08
N LEU A 17 -10.23 -9.54 -35.81
CA LEU A 17 -10.90 -8.86 -34.69
C LEU A 17 -10.62 -7.36 -34.84
N PRO A 18 -11.65 -6.51 -35.04
CA PRO A 18 -11.42 -5.09 -35.03
C PRO A 18 -11.00 -4.71 -33.61
N TRP A 19 -9.87 -4.03 -33.49
CA TRP A 19 -9.59 -3.21 -32.31
C TRP A 19 -10.86 -2.42 -32.01
N SER A 20 -11.35 -2.50 -30.78
CA SER A 20 -12.45 -1.67 -30.29
C SER A 20 -12.04 -0.20 -30.42
N ALA A 21 -12.42 0.43 -31.52
CA ALA A 21 -12.46 1.87 -31.64
C ALA A 21 -13.52 2.33 -30.64
N LEU A 22 -13.06 2.77 -29.46
CA LEU A 22 -13.88 3.51 -28.52
C LEU A 22 -14.45 4.70 -29.30
N CYS A 23 -15.77 4.74 -29.49
CA CYS A 23 -16.45 5.89 -30.07
C CYS A 23 -16.10 7.10 -29.18
N GLN A 24 -15.23 7.99 -29.66
CA GLN A 24 -14.83 9.17 -28.90
C GLN A 24 -16.00 10.16 -28.93
N GLU A 25 -16.84 10.12 -27.90
CA GLU A 25 -17.93 11.08 -27.72
C GLU A 25 -17.38 12.39 -27.09
N CYS A 26 -17.85 13.53 -27.58
CA CYS A 26 -17.57 14.85 -27.00
C CYS A 26 -18.89 15.53 -26.62
N THR A 27 -19.24 15.48 -25.33
CA THR A 27 -20.44 16.13 -24.80
C THR A 27 -20.10 17.55 -24.35
N LYS A 28 -20.58 18.54 -25.09
CA LYS A 28 -20.25 19.96 -24.86
C LYS A 28 -21.14 20.53 -23.75
N TYR A 29 -20.56 21.09 -22.69
CA TYR A 29 -21.31 21.83 -21.67
C TYR A 29 -20.65 23.19 -21.41
N LYS A 30 -21.37 24.28 -21.73
CA LYS A 30 -20.92 25.68 -21.51
C LYS A 30 -19.49 25.99 -22.00
N VAL A 31 -19.12 25.50 -23.18
CA VAL A 31 -17.77 25.68 -23.72
C VAL A 31 -17.61 27.09 -24.28
N SER A 32 -16.77 27.90 -23.64
CA SER A 32 -16.38 29.24 -24.10
C SER A 32 -14.89 29.38 -24.39
N THR A 33 -14.08 28.47 -23.86
CA THR A 33 -12.61 28.49 -23.95
C THR A 33 -12.06 27.13 -24.38
N CYS A 34 -10.80 27.11 -24.83
CA CYS A 34 -10.11 25.85 -25.10
C CYS A 34 -10.03 24.95 -23.86
N ARG A 35 -9.80 25.54 -22.70
CA ARG A 35 -9.77 24.82 -21.41
C ARG A 35 -11.13 24.18 -21.10
N ASP A 36 -12.24 24.93 -21.23
CA ASP A 36 -13.59 24.39 -21.00
C ASP A 36 -13.87 23.19 -21.92
N CYS A 37 -13.34 23.24 -23.15
CA CYS A 37 -13.46 22.15 -24.11
C CYS A 37 -12.71 20.89 -23.66
N VAL A 38 -11.46 21.05 -23.19
CA VAL A 38 -10.64 19.94 -22.68
C VAL A 38 -11.26 19.33 -21.42
N GLU A 39 -11.84 20.17 -20.55
CA GLU A 39 -12.57 19.77 -19.34
C GLU A 39 -13.87 19.01 -19.63
N SER A 40 -14.51 19.27 -20.79
CA SER A 40 -15.78 18.64 -21.17
C SER A 40 -15.67 17.13 -21.38
N GLY A 41 -14.48 16.61 -21.71
CA GLY A 41 -14.25 15.18 -21.78
C GLY A 41 -12.99 14.78 -22.57
N PRO A 42 -12.58 13.50 -22.48
CA PRO A 42 -11.35 12.99 -23.09
C PRO A 42 -11.39 12.87 -24.63
N GLY A 43 -12.59 12.93 -25.22
CA GLY A 43 -12.81 12.90 -26.68
C GLY A 43 -12.87 14.29 -27.33
N CYS A 44 -12.91 15.37 -26.55
CA CYS A 44 -13.06 16.73 -27.06
C CYS A 44 -11.72 17.34 -27.51
N ALA A 45 -11.72 18.08 -28.61
CA ALA A 45 -10.56 18.81 -29.09
C ALA A 45 -11.00 20.21 -29.51
N TRP A 46 -10.03 21.13 -29.59
CA TRP A 46 -10.30 22.54 -29.90
C TRP A 46 -9.57 23.00 -31.16
N CYS A 47 -10.27 23.71 -32.05
CA CYS A 47 -9.67 24.30 -33.25
C CYS A 47 -9.16 25.73 -33.00
N GLN A 48 -7.84 25.93 -33.08
CA GLN A 48 -7.21 27.26 -32.92
C GLN A 48 -7.16 28.10 -34.21
N LYS A 49 -7.68 27.59 -35.33
CA LYS A 49 -7.66 28.27 -36.63
C LYS A 49 -8.39 29.63 -36.57
N LEU A 50 -7.75 30.69 -37.08
CA LEU A 50 -8.37 32.02 -37.19
C LEU A 50 -9.53 32.00 -38.19
N ASN A 51 -10.59 32.78 -37.92
CA ASN A 51 -11.80 32.88 -38.75
C ASN A 51 -12.46 31.52 -39.08
N PHE A 52 -12.38 30.56 -38.16
CA PHE A 52 -12.99 29.24 -38.30
C PHE A 52 -14.51 29.25 -38.06
N THR A 53 -14.99 30.15 -37.21
CA THR A 53 -16.41 30.34 -36.89
C THR A 53 -17.09 31.18 -37.96
N GLY A 54 -18.19 30.67 -38.53
CA GLY A 54 -19.01 31.41 -39.47
C GLY A 54 -19.76 32.59 -38.85
N LEU A 55 -20.26 33.50 -39.67
CA LEU A 55 -21.11 34.61 -39.21
C LEU A 55 -22.37 34.05 -38.52
N GLY A 56 -22.55 34.36 -37.24
CA GLY A 56 -23.68 33.90 -36.43
C GLY A 56 -23.48 32.53 -35.74
N GLU A 57 -22.35 31.85 -35.97
CA GLU A 57 -22.01 30.63 -35.24
C GLU A 57 -21.33 30.96 -33.89
N PRO A 58 -21.66 30.24 -32.80
CA PRO A 58 -20.97 30.41 -31.52
C PRO A 58 -19.55 29.81 -31.56
N ASP A 59 -18.64 30.35 -30.73
CA ASP A 59 -17.28 29.80 -30.57
C ASP A 59 -17.26 28.37 -30.01
N SER A 60 -18.35 27.90 -29.42
CA SER A 60 -18.50 26.49 -28.99
C SER A 60 -18.36 25.49 -30.13
N VAL A 61 -18.51 25.91 -31.40
CA VAL A 61 -18.29 25.03 -32.56
C VAL A 61 -16.81 24.71 -32.78
N ARG A 62 -15.89 25.47 -32.18
CA ARG A 62 -14.46 25.15 -32.17
C ARG A 62 -14.13 23.93 -31.32
N CYS A 63 -15.02 23.54 -30.41
CA CYS A 63 -14.90 22.35 -29.60
C CYS A 63 -15.71 21.21 -30.20
N ASP A 64 -15.06 20.13 -30.61
CA ASP A 64 -15.72 18.90 -31.04
C ASP A 64 -14.74 17.72 -31.03
N THR A 65 -15.17 16.54 -31.46
CA THR A 65 -14.24 15.43 -31.71
C THR A 65 -13.25 15.79 -32.81
N ARG A 66 -12.06 15.20 -32.78
CA ARG A 66 -11.00 15.44 -33.78
C ARG A 66 -11.51 15.22 -35.21
N GLU A 67 -12.30 14.18 -35.43
CA GLU A 67 -12.88 13.83 -36.72
C GLU A 67 -13.84 14.91 -37.23
N GLN A 68 -14.73 15.41 -36.37
CA GLN A 68 -15.68 16.47 -36.73
C GLN A 68 -14.97 17.79 -37.04
N LEU A 69 -13.91 18.13 -36.29
CA LEU A 69 -13.12 19.33 -36.58
C LEU A 69 -12.40 19.25 -37.93
N LEU A 70 -11.87 18.08 -38.30
CA LEU A 70 -11.26 17.86 -39.61
C LEU A 70 -12.31 17.97 -40.73
N LEU A 71 -13.49 17.37 -40.55
CA LEU A 71 -14.61 17.47 -41.49
C LEU A 71 -15.08 18.92 -41.69
N LYS A 72 -15.07 19.73 -40.62
CA LYS A 72 -15.41 21.17 -40.69
C LYS A 72 -14.28 22.04 -41.26
N GLY A 73 -13.14 21.45 -41.65
CA GLY A 73 -12.04 22.15 -42.30
C GLY A 73 -11.03 22.80 -41.34
N CYS A 74 -10.93 22.32 -40.10
CA CYS A 74 -9.80 22.64 -39.23
C CYS A 74 -8.56 21.87 -39.68
N ALA A 75 -7.41 22.52 -39.81
CA ALA A 75 -6.17 21.83 -40.16
C ALA A 75 -5.71 20.96 -38.97
N ALA A 76 -5.07 19.82 -39.25
CA ALA A 76 -4.64 18.89 -38.19
C ALA A 76 -3.70 19.56 -37.17
N ASP A 77 -2.82 20.46 -37.62
CA ASP A 77 -1.88 21.20 -36.77
C ASP A 77 -2.53 22.32 -35.95
N ASP A 78 -3.78 22.69 -36.28
CA ASP A 78 -4.58 23.66 -35.56
C ASP A 78 -5.52 23.01 -34.53
N ILE A 79 -5.51 21.67 -34.42
CA ILE A 79 -6.33 20.94 -33.45
C ILE A 79 -5.53 20.78 -32.15
N MET A 80 -5.98 21.46 -31.10
CA MET A 80 -5.48 21.34 -29.74
C MET A 80 -6.18 20.16 -29.06
N ASP A 81 -5.41 19.11 -28.81
CA ASP A 81 -5.88 17.87 -28.18
C ASP A 81 -4.84 17.39 -27.16
N PRO A 82 -4.71 18.08 -26.00
CA PRO A 82 -3.78 17.67 -24.96
C PRO A 82 -4.11 16.25 -24.50
N ARG A 83 -3.09 15.41 -24.34
CA ARG A 83 -3.25 14.00 -23.92
C ARG A 83 -2.52 13.75 -22.62
N SER A 84 -3.11 12.94 -21.74
CA SER A 84 -2.44 12.51 -20.51
C SER A 84 -1.09 11.87 -20.80
N LEU A 85 -0.07 12.25 -20.02
CA LEU A 85 1.32 11.83 -20.20
C LEU A 85 1.92 11.38 -18.87
N ALA A 86 2.84 10.42 -18.95
CA ALA A 86 3.68 10.03 -17.82
C ALA A 86 5.16 10.22 -18.17
N GLU A 87 5.87 10.99 -17.37
CA GLU A 87 7.32 11.17 -17.45
C GLU A 87 7.99 10.42 -16.29
N THR A 88 8.81 9.43 -16.62
CA THR A 88 9.55 8.64 -15.64
C THR A 88 10.96 9.19 -15.46
N GLN A 89 11.41 9.26 -14.21
CA GLN A 89 12.77 9.66 -13.85
C GLN A 89 13.41 8.54 -13.02
N GLU A 90 14.46 7.95 -13.60
CA GLU A 90 15.28 6.94 -12.92
C GLU A 90 16.52 7.62 -12.33
N ASP A 91 16.76 7.41 -11.03
CA ASP A 91 17.96 7.90 -10.39
C ASP A 91 19.17 7.10 -10.87
N LYS A 92 20.12 7.77 -11.54
CA LYS A 92 21.36 7.15 -12.07
C LYS A 92 22.35 6.67 -10.99
N LYS A 93 22.02 6.79 -9.71
CA LYS A 93 22.91 6.44 -8.58
C LYS A 93 22.14 5.78 -7.43
N GLY A 94 22.40 4.50 -7.19
CA GLY A 94 22.00 3.82 -5.96
C GLY A 94 22.01 2.30 -6.09
N SER A 95 22.98 1.67 -5.44
CA SER A 95 23.08 0.23 -5.24
C SER A 95 21.77 -0.39 -4.71
N GLN A 96 21.31 -1.49 -5.32
CA GLN A 96 20.27 -2.39 -4.79
C GLN A 96 18.84 -1.83 -4.62
N GLN A 97 18.37 -0.93 -5.50
CA GLN A 97 16.93 -0.59 -5.50
C GLN A 97 16.11 -1.71 -6.14
N GLN A 98 15.08 -2.18 -5.43
CA GLN A 98 14.20 -3.24 -5.87
C GLN A 98 13.01 -2.73 -6.69
N LEU A 99 12.71 -1.42 -6.59
CA LEU A 99 11.57 -0.77 -7.25
C LEU A 99 12.06 0.37 -8.15
N SER A 100 11.53 0.43 -9.37
CA SER A 100 11.89 1.44 -10.38
C SER A 100 10.68 1.77 -11.27
N PRO A 101 10.53 3.01 -11.77
CA PRO A 101 11.34 4.21 -11.49
C PRO A 101 11.09 4.75 -10.07
N GLN A 102 11.94 5.67 -9.58
CA GLN A 102 11.80 6.26 -8.24
C GLN A 102 10.87 7.47 -8.23
N LYS A 103 10.80 8.19 -9.36
CA LYS A 103 9.97 9.38 -9.52
C LYS A 103 9.20 9.32 -10.83
N VAL A 104 7.93 9.68 -10.77
CA VAL A 104 7.05 9.79 -11.92
C VAL A 104 6.32 11.12 -11.85
N THR A 105 6.31 11.86 -12.96
CA THR A 105 5.47 13.05 -13.12
C THR A 105 4.36 12.73 -14.10
N LEU A 106 3.12 12.82 -13.64
CA LEU A 106 1.93 12.60 -14.44
C LEU A 106 1.32 13.94 -14.80
N TYR A 107 0.97 14.09 -16.07
CA TYR A 107 0.15 15.18 -16.56
C TYR A 107 -1.20 14.59 -16.93
N LEU A 108 -2.24 14.90 -16.16
CA LEU A 108 -3.54 14.25 -16.29
C LEU A 108 -4.57 15.17 -16.92
N ARG A 109 -5.13 14.72 -18.04
CA ARG A 109 -6.36 15.26 -18.61
C ARG A 109 -7.57 14.56 -17.98
N PRO A 110 -8.63 15.29 -17.59
CA PRO A 110 -9.83 14.69 -17.03
C PRO A 110 -10.43 13.60 -17.92
N GLY A 111 -10.75 12.45 -17.32
CA GLY A 111 -11.32 11.30 -18.00
C GLY A 111 -10.33 10.48 -18.85
N GLN A 112 -9.08 10.89 -19.01
CA GLN A 112 -8.05 10.14 -19.73
C GLN A 112 -6.96 9.62 -18.79
N ALA A 113 -6.77 8.29 -18.77
CA ALA A 113 -5.72 7.66 -17.97
C ALA A 113 -4.31 7.98 -18.52
N ALA A 114 -3.36 8.28 -17.64
CA ALA A 114 -1.93 8.13 -17.92
C ALA A 114 -1.48 6.76 -17.40
N ALA A 115 -0.64 6.07 -18.17
CA ALA A 115 -0.08 4.78 -17.79
C ALA A 115 1.44 4.84 -17.72
N PHE A 116 2.02 4.22 -16.70
CA PHE A 116 3.47 4.02 -16.57
C PHE A 116 3.77 2.66 -15.95
N ASN A 117 4.95 2.13 -16.26
CA ASN A 117 5.38 0.84 -15.74
C ASN A 117 6.25 1.01 -14.51
N VAL A 118 5.99 0.19 -13.50
CA VAL A 118 6.82 0.00 -12.32
C VAL A 118 7.41 -1.40 -12.39
N THR A 119 8.73 -1.51 -12.43
CA THR A 119 9.44 -2.77 -12.40
C THR A 119 9.90 -3.07 -10.99
N PHE A 120 9.53 -4.24 -10.49
CA PHE A 120 10.02 -4.79 -9.23
C PHE A 120 11.00 -5.93 -9.50
N ARG A 121 12.21 -5.84 -8.95
CA ARG A 121 13.21 -6.91 -8.97
C ARG A 121 13.60 -7.26 -7.55
N ARG A 122 13.29 -8.50 -7.15
CA ARG A 122 13.63 -9.01 -5.82
C ARG A 122 15.15 -9.16 -5.66
N ALA A 123 15.76 -8.41 -4.73
CA ALA A 123 17.18 -8.49 -4.44
C ALA A 123 17.52 -9.72 -3.56
N LYS A 124 18.76 -10.21 -3.69
CA LYS A 124 19.32 -11.23 -2.80
C LYS A 124 19.96 -10.55 -1.57
N GLY A 125 19.83 -11.14 -0.39
CA GLY A 125 20.58 -10.75 0.79
C GLY A 125 20.14 -9.42 1.43
N TYR A 126 18.89 -8.99 1.21
CA TYR A 126 18.37 -7.79 1.87
C TYR A 126 18.34 -7.99 3.40
N PRO A 127 18.77 -7.03 4.23
CA PRO A 127 18.84 -7.20 5.68
C PRO A 127 17.48 -7.52 6.30
N ILE A 128 17.49 -8.34 7.35
CA ILE A 128 16.27 -8.78 8.05
C ILE A 128 16.40 -8.45 9.53
N ASP A 129 15.35 -7.85 10.07
CA ASP A 129 15.11 -7.80 11.50
C ASP A 129 13.99 -8.79 11.84
N LEU A 130 14.26 -9.70 12.78
CA LEU A 130 13.30 -10.68 13.26
C LEU A 130 13.05 -10.45 14.75
N TYR A 131 11.82 -10.09 15.11
CA TYR A 131 11.38 -10.00 16.49
C TYR A 131 10.54 -11.22 16.85
N TYR A 132 10.99 -12.00 17.84
CA TYR A 132 10.29 -13.19 18.29
C TYR A 132 9.42 -12.85 19.50
N LEU A 133 8.11 -12.90 19.32
CA LEU A 133 7.11 -12.61 20.34
C LEU A 133 6.48 -13.92 20.79
N MET A 134 6.76 -14.30 22.03
CA MET A 134 6.42 -15.61 22.57
C MET A 134 5.36 -15.50 23.68
N ASP A 135 4.37 -16.38 23.59
CA ASP A 135 3.45 -16.66 24.68
C ASP A 135 4.17 -17.38 25.83
N LEU A 136 4.03 -16.87 27.06
CA LEU A 136 4.56 -17.48 28.28
C LEU A 136 3.46 -17.99 29.22
N SER A 137 2.26 -18.25 28.72
CA SER A 137 1.23 -19.03 29.41
C SER A 137 1.76 -20.40 29.84
N TYR A 138 1.10 -21.06 30.79
CA TYR A 138 1.66 -22.26 31.43
C TYR A 138 1.83 -23.45 30.47
N SER A 139 1.03 -23.53 29.41
CA SER A 139 1.13 -24.59 28.39
C SER A 139 2.43 -24.51 27.59
N MET A 140 3.00 -23.31 27.41
CA MET A 140 4.22 -23.06 26.63
C MET A 140 5.54 -23.39 27.38
N LEU A 141 5.47 -24.18 28.45
CA LEU A 141 6.62 -24.44 29.33
C LEU A 141 7.76 -25.18 28.63
N ASP A 142 7.43 -26.23 27.90
CA ASP A 142 8.37 -27.02 27.10
C ASP A 142 8.85 -26.26 25.87
N ASP A 143 7.99 -25.49 25.21
CA ASP A 143 8.39 -24.54 24.17
C ASP A 143 9.47 -23.58 24.67
N LEU A 144 9.29 -22.99 25.86
CA LEU A 144 10.25 -22.05 26.43
C LEU A 144 11.63 -22.70 26.63
N ILE A 145 11.67 -23.97 27.04
CA ILE A 145 12.92 -24.72 27.21
C ILE A 145 13.66 -24.86 25.87
N ASN A 146 12.93 -25.12 24.79
CA ASN A 146 13.51 -25.23 23.46
C ASN A 146 13.90 -23.87 22.87
N VAL A 147 13.04 -22.85 23.00
CA VAL A 147 13.31 -21.48 22.51
C VAL A 147 14.53 -20.86 23.18
N LYS A 148 14.77 -21.15 24.47
CA LYS A 148 16.01 -20.76 25.17
C LYS A 148 17.28 -21.28 24.49
N LYS A 149 17.22 -22.43 23.81
CA LYS A 149 18.35 -23.05 23.09
C LYS A 149 18.42 -22.58 21.63
N LEU A 150 17.31 -22.11 21.06
CA LEU A 150 17.16 -21.78 19.64
C LEU A 150 17.84 -20.48 19.19
N GLY A 151 18.31 -19.62 20.10
CA GLY A 151 18.87 -18.32 19.74
C GLY A 151 20.03 -18.36 18.72
N GLY A 152 20.94 -19.32 18.88
CA GLY A 152 22.05 -19.53 17.96
C GLY A 152 21.61 -20.07 16.59
N ASP A 153 20.65 -20.99 16.58
CA ASP A 153 20.15 -21.61 15.34
C ASP A 153 19.27 -20.65 14.54
N LEU A 154 18.49 -19.80 15.21
CA LEU A 154 17.71 -18.73 14.58
C LEU A 154 18.59 -17.72 13.87
N LEU A 155 19.63 -17.20 14.53
CA LEU A 155 20.58 -16.28 13.87
C LEU A 155 21.33 -16.95 12.73
N ARG A 156 21.73 -18.22 12.88
CA ARG A 156 22.38 -18.97 11.79
C ARG A 156 21.45 -19.11 10.59
N ALA A 157 20.19 -19.49 10.82
CA ALA A 157 19.19 -19.59 9.78
C ALA A 157 18.88 -18.26 9.07
N LEU A 158 18.87 -17.15 9.81
CA LEU A 158 18.75 -15.82 9.23
C LEU A 158 19.99 -15.46 8.39
N ASN A 159 21.18 -15.79 8.88
CA ASN A 159 22.43 -15.53 8.19
C ASN A 159 22.62 -16.36 6.91
N GLU A 160 21.94 -17.51 6.80
CA GLU A 160 21.85 -18.28 5.54
C GLU A 160 20.99 -17.57 4.48
N ILE A 161 20.01 -16.76 4.91
CA ILE A 161 19.10 -16.03 4.03
C ILE A 161 19.67 -14.65 3.65
N THR A 162 20.27 -13.96 4.61
CA THR A 162 20.75 -12.59 4.48
C THR A 162 22.08 -12.38 5.19
N GLU A 163 22.92 -11.50 4.67
CA GLU A 163 24.22 -11.19 5.27
C GLU A 163 24.10 -10.33 6.55
N SER A 164 22.92 -9.73 6.80
CA SER A 164 22.71 -8.80 7.92
C SER A 164 21.41 -9.06 8.67
N GLY A 165 21.39 -10.14 9.47
CA GLY A 165 20.30 -10.47 10.38
C GLY A 165 20.41 -9.80 11.76
N ARG A 166 19.29 -9.36 12.33
CA ARG A 166 19.16 -9.07 13.77
C ARG A 166 17.99 -9.84 14.35
N ILE A 167 18.13 -10.24 15.61
CA ILE A 167 17.08 -10.90 16.39
C ILE A 167 16.74 -10.10 17.64
N GLY A 168 15.46 -10.08 17.98
CA GLY A 168 14.91 -9.50 19.21
C GLY A 168 13.92 -10.47 19.84
N PHE A 169 13.59 -10.24 21.10
CA PHE A 169 12.66 -11.10 21.84
C PHE A 169 11.71 -10.27 22.71
N GLY A 170 10.47 -10.72 22.78
CA GLY A 170 9.45 -10.21 23.69
C GLY A 170 8.58 -11.36 24.15
N SER A 171 7.93 -11.16 25.29
CA SER A 171 7.00 -12.12 25.86
C SER A 171 5.67 -11.49 26.18
N PHE A 172 4.60 -12.27 26.15
CA PHE A 172 3.26 -11.85 26.56
C PHE A 172 2.53 -12.97 27.30
N VAL A 173 1.48 -12.59 28.02
CA VAL A 173 0.46 -13.48 28.59
C VAL A 173 -0.88 -12.79 28.36
N ASP A 174 -1.38 -12.04 29.35
CA ASP A 174 -2.62 -11.28 29.24
C ASP A 174 -2.70 -10.09 30.20
N LYS A 175 -3.78 -9.30 30.08
CA LYS A 175 -4.15 -8.21 30.99
C LYS A 175 -4.30 -8.74 32.41
N THR A 176 -3.86 -7.94 33.38
CA THR A 176 -3.73 -8.38 34.78
C THR A 176 -4.97 -8.07 35.63
N VAL A 177 -6.15 -8.20 35.04
CA VAL A 177 -7.45 -8.03 35.70
C VAL A 177 -8.34 -9.25 35.51
N LEU A 178 -9.34 -9.42 36.37
CA LEU A 178 -10.40 -10.42 36.14
C LEU A 178 -11.24 -10.02 34.90
N PRO A 179 -11.76 -10.99 34.13
CA PRO A 179 -11.64 -12.43 34.30
C PRO A 179 -10.40 -13.08 33.64
N PHE A 180 -9.53 -12.29 33.01
CA PHE A 180 -8.38 -12.80 32.25
C PHE A 180 -7.33 -13.47 33.14
N VAL A 181 -7.11 -12.93 34.34
CA VAL A 181 -6.25 -13.54 35.35
C VAL A 181 -6.95 -13.62 36.71
N ASN A 182 -6.53 -14.57 37.53
CA ASN A 182 -6.97 -14.65 38.91
C ASN A 182 -6.25 -13.59 39.77
N THR A 183 -6.96 -12.53 40.14
CA THR A 183 -6.42 -11.40 40.92
C THR A 183 -6.26 -11.68 42.42
N HIS A 184 -6.50 -12.91 42.89
CA HIS A 184 -6.19 -13.28 44.26
C HIS A 184 -4.68 -13.13 44.53
N PRO A 185 -4.23 -12.48 45.63
CA PRO A 185 -2.82 -12.14 45.84
C PRO A 185 -1.84 -13.31 45.74
N GLU A 186 -2.23 -14.51 46.19
CA GLU A 186 -1.40 -15.72 46.04
C GLU A 186 -1.25 -16.15 44.57
N LYS A 187 -2.31 -16.02 43.78
CA LYS A 187 -2.31 -16.38 42.35
C LYS A 187 -1.63 -15.33 41.48
N LEU A 188 -1.66 -14.05 41.88
CA LEU A 188 -0.83 -13.03 41.26
C LEU A 188 0.66 -13.25 41.52
N ARG A 189 1.04 -13.79 42.69
CA ARG A 189 2.44 -14.14 42.98
C ARG A 189 2.89 -15.40 42.25
N ASN A 190 2.01 -16.40 42.16
CA ASN A 190 2.27 -17.64 41.42
C ASN A 190 1.00 -18.09 40.68
N PRO A 191 0.85 -17.73 39.40
CA PRO A 191 -0.33 -18.11 38.61
C PRO A 191 -0.32 -19.59 38.21
N CYS A 192 0.85 -20.23 38.22
CA CYS A 192 1.00 -21.60 37.77
C CYS A 192 0.24 -22.61 38.67
N PRO A 193 -0.21 -23.75 38.11
CA PRO A 193 -0.91 -24.78 38.87
C PRO A 193 -0.03 -25.43 39.94
N ASN A 194 1.24 -25.68 39.62
CA ASN A 194 2.20 -26.32 40.52
C ASN A 194 2.99 -25.29 41.33
N LYS A 195 2.81 -25.30 42.65
CA LYS A 195 3.47 -24.36 43.58
C LYS A 195 5.00 -24.52 43.66
N GLU A 196 5.53 -25.66 43.20
CA GLU A 196 6.94 -26.05 43.32
C GLU A 196 7.80 -25.59 42.14
N LYS A 197 7.20 -25.05 41.07
CA LYS A 197 7.94 -24.53 39.91
C LYS A 197 8.16 -23.03 40.02
N GLU A 198 9.33 -22.57 39.60
CA GLU A 198 9.61 -21.14 39.41
C GLU A 198 8.67 -20.58 38.35
N CYS A 199 7.73 -19.73 38.77
CA CYS A 199 6.71 -19.14 37.94
C CYS A 199 6.67 -17.64 38.23
N GLN A 200 6.66 -16.82 37.17
CA GLN A 200 6.58 -15.38 37.33
C GLN A 200 5.12 -14.90 37.41
N PRO A 201 4.86 -13.73 38.03
CA PRO A 201 3.55 -13.09 38.00
C PRO A 201 3.01 -12.88 36.57
N PRO A 202 1.68 -12.84 36.37
CA PRO A 202 1.09 -12.51 35.08
C PRO A 202 1.43 -11.09 34.65
N PHE A 203 1.55 -10.88 33.34
CA PHE A 203 1.85 -9.58 32.74
C PHE A 203 1.33 -9.55 31.29
N ALA A 204 0.98 -8.37 30.78
CA ALA A 204 0.46 -8.24 29.42
C ALA A 204 1.57 -8.39 28.37
N PHE A 205 2.54 -7.46 28.35
CA PHE A 205 3.66 -7.50 27.42
C PHE A 205 4.95 -7.05 28.10
N ARG A 206 6.04 -7.75 27.81
CA ARG A 206 7.40 -7.38 28.20
C ARG A 206 8.33 -7.44 27.00
N HIS A 207 8.97 -6.32 26.71
CA HIS A 207 10.11 -6.26 25.81
C HIS A 207 11.37 -6.76 26.55
N VAL A 208 11.95 -7.87 26.11
CA VAL A 208 13.07 -8.50 26.80
C VAL A 208 14.41 -8.15 26.14
N LEU A 209 14.44 -8.22 24.81
CA LEU A 209 15.66 -8.03 24.04
C LEU A 209 15.40 -7.16 22.81
N ARG A 210 16.06 -6.00 22.78
CA ARG A 210 16.19 -5.13 21.61
C ARG A 210 16.90 -5.86 20.46
N LEU A 211 16.46 -5.60 19.22
CA LEU A 211 17.05 -6.17 18.01
C LEU A 211 18.58 -6.04 17.98
N THR A 212 19.27 -7.18 17.95
CA THR A 212 20.73 -7.31 18.04
C THR A 212 21.24 -8.41 17.12
N ASN A 213 22.51 -8.33 16.71
CA ASN A 213 23.20 -9.40 15.97
C ASN A 213 23.96 -10.37 16.90
N ASN A 214 23.88 -10.19 18.22
CA ASN A 214 24.59 -11.01 19.20
C ASN A 214 23.71 -12.16 19.73
N SER A 215 23.98 -13.39 19.25
CA SER A 215 23.26 -14.61 19.66
C SER A 215 23.40 -14.92 21.14
N ASN A 216 24.57 -14.67 21.72
CA ASN A 216 24.83 -14.98 23.13
C ASN A 216 23.99 -14.10 24.05
N ARG A 217 23.77 -12.83 23.64
CA ARG A 217 22.87 -11.92 24.37
C ARG A 217 21.43 -12.42 24.32
N PHE A 218 20.97 -12.91 23.16
CA PHE A 218 19.64 -13.53 23.07
C PHE A 218 19.51 -14.73 24.00
N GLN A 219 20.44 -15.69 23.92
CA GLN A 219 20.41 -16.88 24.76
C GLN A 219 20.41 -16.54 26.26
N THR A 220 21.18 -15.52 26.65
CA THR A 220 21.26 -15.07 28.05
C THR A 220 19.98 -14.39 28.50
N GLU A 221 19.43 -13.44 27.74
CA GLU A 221 18.24 -12.68 28.15
C GLU A 221 16.94 -13.52 28.08
N VAL A 222 16.83 -14.39 27.07
CA VAL A 222 15.70 -15.34 26.95
C VAL A 222 15.83 -16.44 28.01
N GLY A 223 17.06 -16.87 28.32
CA GLY A 223 17.36 -17.84 29.39
C GLY A 223 16.82 -17.44 30.76
N LYS A 224 16.79 -16.13 31.05
CA LYS A 224 16.26 -15.55 32.30
C LYS A 224 14.74 -15.55 32.40
N GLN A 225 14.01 -15.73 31.30
CA GLN A 225 12.55 -15.71 31.35
C GLN A 225 12.02 -16.97 32.02
N LEU A 226 10.97 -16.82 32.83
CA LEU A 226 10.27 -17.91 33.49
C LEU A 226 8.89 -18.10 32.86
N ILE A 227 8.25 -19.25 33.07
CA ILE A 227 6.87 -19.42 32.64
C ILE A 227 5.93 -18.61 33.54
N SER A 228 4.76 -18.26 33.02
CA SER A 228 3.70 -17.56 33.72
C SER A 228 2.39 -18.34 33.59
N GLY A 229 1.27 -17.68 33.84
CA GLY A 229 -0.07 -18.22 33.59
C GLY A 229 -1.15 -17.18 33.79
N ASN A 230 -2.30 -17.44 33.19
CA ASN A 230 -3.54 -16.68 33.23
C ASN A 230 -4.71 -17.63 33.59
N LEU A 231 -5.95 -17.16 33.45
CA LEU A 231 -7.15 -17.89 33.88
C LEU A 231 -7.98 -18.42 32.71
N ASP A 232 -8.25 -17.60 31.71
CA ASP A 232 -8.93 -18.00 30.48
C ASP A 232 -7.97 -18.53 29.42
N ALA A 233 -8.53 -18.97 28.28
CA ALA A 233 -7.77 -19.64 27.23
C ALA A 233 -7.22 -18.70 26.14
N PRO A 234 -7.99 -17.72 25.61
CA PRO A 234 -7.41 -16.74 24.69
C PRO A 234 -6.42 -15.84 25.43
N GLU A 235 -5.41 -15.37 24.71
CA GLU A 235 -4.33 -14.58 25.30
C GLU A 235 -4.33 -13.12 24.82
N GLY A 236 -3.61 -12.26 25.54
CA GLY A 236 -3.42 -10.84 25.23
C GLY A 236 -2.39 -10.55 24.13
N GLY A 237 -2.16 -11.50 23.22
CA GLY A 237 -1.10 -11.41 22.22
C GLY A 237 -1.22 -10.23 21.25
N LEU A 238 -2.44 -9.80 20.91
CA LEU A 238 -2.62 -8.65 20.01
C LEU A 238 -2.19 -7.32 20.64
N ASP A 239 -2.32 -7.16 21.96
CA ASP A 239 -1.79 -5.99 22.67
C ASP A 239 -0.27 -5.92 22.52
N ALA A 240 0.40 -7.06 22.70
CA ALA A 240 1.84 -7.16 22.54
C ALA A 240 2.28 -6.85 21.10
N MET A 241 1.57 -7.37 20.09
CA MET A 241 1.84 -7.04 18.69
C MET A 241 1.67 -5.53 18.42
N MET A 242 0.64 -4.89 18.99
CA MET A 242 0.42 -3.45 18.86
C MET A 242 1.56 -2.65 19.48
N GLN A 243 2.02 -3.01 20.68
CA GLN A 243 3.16 -2.35 21.32
C GLN A 243 4.45 -2.53 20.51
N VAL A 244 4.71 -3.72 19.97
CA VAL A 244 5.87 -3.97 19.09
C VAL A 244 5.82 -3.13 17.81
N ALA A 245 4.62 -2.89 17.27
CA ALA A 245 4.42 -2.07 16.09
C ALA A 245 4.46 -0.56 16.36
N ALA A 246 4.11 -0.13 17.58
CA ALA A 246 4.08 1.28 17.97
C ALA A 246 5.43 1.79 18.55
N CYS A 247 6.18 0.94 19.25
CA CYS A 247 7.43 1.29 19.95
C CYS A 247 8.68 1.04 19.08
N LEU A 248 8.79 1.74 17.94
CA LEU A 248 9.83 1.42 16.95
C LEU A 248 11.26 1.57 17.48
N GLU A 249 11.49 2.55 18.34
CA GLU A 249 12.82 2.90 18.85
C GLU A 249 13.30 1.92 19.94
N GLU A 250 12.39 1.54 20.83
CA GLU A 250 12.61 0.59 21.93
C GLU A 250 12.90 -0.80 21.37
N ILE A 251 12.06 -1.27 20.45
CA ILE A 251 12.27 -2.56 19.75
C ILE A 251 13.56 -2.51 18.91
N GLY A 252 13.87 -1.35 18.32
CA GLY A 252 15.10 -1.10 17.57
C GLY A 252 15.03 -1.49 16.11
N TRP A 253 13.86 -1.34 15.47
CA TRP A 253 13.66 -1.66 14.06
C TRP A 253 14.55 -0.81 13.15
N ARG A 254 15.27 -1.44 12.21
CA ARG A 254 15.94 -0.75 11.11
C ARG A 254 14.94 -0.45 9.99
N ASN A 255 15.36 0.37 9.03
CA ASN A 255 14.63 0.58 7.78
C ASN A 255 14.96 -0.54 6.79
N VAL A 256 14.57 -1.78 7.12
CA VAL A 256 14.83 -3.00 6.35
C VAL A 256 13.59 -3.91 6.40
N THR A 257 13.68 -5.17 5.95
CA THR A 257 12.59 -6.14 6.12
C THR A 257 12.36 -6.44 7.61
N ARG A 258 11.15 -6.21 8.11
CA ARG A 258 10.76 -6.42 9.52
C ARG A 258 9.83 -7.63 9.61
N LEU A 259 10.26 -8.68 10.29
CA LEU A 259 9.49 -9.89 10.54
C LEU A 259 9.13 -9.97 12.03
N LEU A 260 7.85 -10.18 12.32
CA LEU A 260 7.35 -10.39 13.68
C LEU A 260 6.86 -11.83 13.81
N VAL A 261 7.62 -12.70 14.46
CA VAL A 261 7.17 -14.06 14.74
C VAL A 261 6.27 -14.01 15.96
N PHE A 262 5.04 -14.48 15.82
CA PHE A 262 4.06 -14.59 16.89
C PHE A 262 3.85 -16.08 17.20
N ALA A 263 4.32 -16.52 18.37
CA ALA A 263 4.28 -17.92 18.78
C ALA A 263 3.36 -18.13 19.98
N THR A 264 2.32 -18.93 19.80
CA THR A 264 1.34 -19.33 20.84
C THR A 264 0.68 -20.64 20.44
N ASP A 265 0.17 -21.36 21.42
CA ASP A 265 -0.64 -22.55 21.22
C ASP A 265 -2.15 -22.27 21.29
N ASP A 266 -2.61 -21.05 21.61
CA ASP A 266 -4.03 -20.72 21.82
C ASP A 266 -4.54 -19.52 20.99
N GLY A 267 -5.77 -19.10 21.28
CA GLY A 267 -6.47 -17.96 20.69
C GLY A 267 -5.94 -16.61 21.15
N PHE A 268 -6.62 -15.55 20.72
CA PHE A 268 -6.25 -14.19 21.03
C PHE A 268 -7.49 -13.34 21.36
N HIS A 269 -7.34 -12.44 22.32
CA HIS A 269 -8.32 -11.40 22.59
C HIS A 269 -8.24 -10.24 21.58
N PHE A 270 -9.38 -9.59 21.37
CA PHE A 270 -9.51 -8.41 20.51
C PHE A 270 -10.51 -7.41 21.09
N ALA A 271 -10.55 -6.20 20.50
CA ALA A 271 -11.40 -5.10 20.96
C ALA A 271 -12.85 -5.55 21.23
N GLY A 272 -13.37 -5.19 22.40
CA GLY A 272 -14.65 -5.63 22.94
C GLY A 272 -14.51 -6.58 24.13
N ASP A 273 -13.48 -7.42 24.16
CA ASP A 273 -13.27 -8.39 25.24
C ASP A 273 -12.91 -7.72 26.56
N GLY A 274 -12.19 -6.58 26.52
CA GLY A 274 -11.83 -5.79 27.71
C GLY A 274 -13.04 -5.31 28.52
N LYS A 275 -14.23 -5.27 27.92
CA LYS A 275 -15.50 -4.98 28.60
C LYS A 275 -15.74 -5.92 29.79
N LEU A 276 -15.31 -7.18 29.70
CA LEU A 276 -15.44 -8.15 30.79
C LEU A 276 -14.63 -7.74 32.03
N GLY A 277 -13.49 -7.08 31.84
CA GLY A 277 -12.66 -6.50 32.89
C GLY A 277 -12.96 -5.03 33.21
N ALA A 278 -14.11 -4.51 32.77
CA ALA A 278 -14.50 -3.11 32.88
C ALA A 278 -13.55 -2.11 32.19
N ILE A 279 -12.81 -2.57 31.19
CA ILE A 279 -11.92 -1.74 30.37
C ILE A 279 -12.69 -1.31 29.13
N LEU A 280 -13.09 -0.04 29.08
CA LEU A 280 -13.97 0.49 28.02
C LEU A 280 -13.26 1.48 27.09
N THR A 281 -12.05 1.91 27.45
CA THR A 281 -11.24 2.84 26.65
C THR A 281 -10.64 2.08 25.47
N PRO A 282 -10.91 2.44 24.21
CA PRO A 282 -10.30 1.76 23.08
C PRO A 282 -8.78 1.89 23.07
N ASN A 283 -8.09 0.90 22.49
CA ASN A 283 -6.65 0.98 22.24
C ASN A 283 -6.33 2.22 21.37
N ASP A 284 -5.35 3.03 21.77
CA ASP A 284 -5.00 4.28 21.09
C ASP A 284 -3.93 4.12 19.99
N GLY A 285 -3.38 2.90 19.82
CA GLY A 285 -2.35 2.59 18.83
C GLY A 285 -0.99 3.24 19.10
N ARG A 286 -0.72 3.69 20.34
CA ARG A 286 0.52 4.35 20.75
C ARG A 286 1.43 3.43 21.57
N CYS A 287 2.70 3.83 21.66
CA CYS A 287 3.67 3.16 22.52
C CYS A 287 3.45 3.56 23.99
N HIS A 288 3.37 2.55 24.87
CA HIS A 288 3.18 2.70 26.32
C HIS A 288 4.15 1.80 27.11
N LEU A 289 5.36 1.61 26.59
CA LEU A 289 6.40 0.88 27.28
C LEU A 289 7.06 1.73 28.37
N GLU A 290 7.01 1.23 29.59
CA GLU A 290 7.71 1.80 30.75
C GLU A 290 8.55 0.69 31.38
N ASP A 291 9.86 0.90 31.50
CA ASP A 291 10.82 -0.14 31.93
C ASP A 291 10.68 -1.44 31.11
N ASN A 292 10.44 -1.29 29.80
CA ASN A 292 10.19 -2.37 28.86
C ASN A 292 8.94 -3.23 29.16
N ILE A 293 7.98 -2.72 29.96
CA ILE A 293 6.72 -3.41 30.28
C ILE A 293 5.55 -2.53 29.85
N TYR A 294 4.50 -3.14 29.32
CA TYR A 294 3.23 -2.45 29.04
C TYR A 294 2.40 -2.30 30.32
N LYS A 295 2.81 -1.37 31.20
CA LYS A 295 2.18 -1.18 32.52
C LYS A 295 0.72 -0.72 32.45
N ARG A 296 0.38 0.05 31.40
CA ARG A 296 -0.94 0.62 31.17
C ARG A 296 -1.89 -0.31 30.40
N SER A 297 -1.58 -1.60 30.30
CA SER A 297 -2.42 -2.59 29.61
C SER A 297 -3.85 -2.65 30.13
N ASN A 298 -4.07 -2.31 31.41
CA ASN A 298 -5.38 -2.38 32.05
C ASN A 298 -6.19 -1.08 31.87
N ASP A 299 -5.59 -0.02 31.32
CA ASP A 299 -6.27 1.25 31.05
C ASP A 299 -6.99 1.25 29.69
N PHE A 300 -6.51 0.41 28.77
CA PHE A 300 -6.95 0.34 27.37
C PHE A 300 -7.42 -1.06 27.02
N ASP A 301 -8.49 -1.16 26.22
CA ASP A 301 -8.99 -2.41 25.65
C ASP A 301 -7.95 -3.00 24.68
N TYR A 302 -8.13 -4.27 24.32
CA TYR A 302 -7.35 -4.91 23.27
C TYR A 302 -7.53 -4.17 21.93
N PRO A 303 -6.54 -4.22 21.03
CA PRO A 303 -6.70 -3.64 19.70
C PRO A 303 -7.71 -4.43 18.86
N SER A 304 -8.37 -3.76 17.93
CA SER A 304 -9.14 -4.48 16.90
C SER A 304 -8.19 -5.08 15.86
N VAL A 305 -8.60 -6.17 15.21
CA VAL A 305 -7.79 -6.81 14.14
C VAL A 305 -7.48 -5.82 13.01
N GLY A 306 -8.45 -4.99 12.60
CA GLY A 306 -8.26 -3.97 11.56
C GLY A 306 -7.29 -2.85 11.98
N GLN A 307 -7.35 -2.42 13.25
CA GLN A 307 -6.40 -1.44 13.80
C GLN A 307 -4.97 -1.99 13.80
N LEU A 308 -4.79 -3.26 14.19
CA LEU A 308 -3.49 -3.92 14.15
C LEU A 308 -3.00 -4.09 12.70
N ALA A 309 -3.87 -4.52 11.78
CA ALA A 309 -3.54 -4.65 10.35
C ALA A 309 -3.00 -3.32 9.79
N HIS A 310 -3.68 -2.21 10.10
CA HIS A 310 -3.25 -0.88 9.69
C HIS A 310 -1.88 -0.50 10.29
N LYS A 311 -1.69 -0.70 11.60
CA LYS A 311 -0.43 -0.35 12.29
C LYS A 311 0.77 -1.18 11.80
N LEU A 312 0.57 -2.47 11.54
CA LEU A 312 1.59 -3.35 10.98
C LEU A 312 1.97 -2.94 9.55
N ALA A 313 0.99 -2.64 8.70
CA ALA A 313 1.21 -2.19 7.34
C ALA A 313 1.91 -0.82 7.29
N GLU A 314 1.47 0.14 8.10
CA GLU A 314 2.08 1.47 8.26
C GLU A 314 3.58 1.36 8.56
N ASN A 315 3.95 0.43 9.46
CA ASN A 315 5.32 0.24 9.93
C ASN A 315 6.08 -0.86 9.18
N ASN A 316 5.52 -1.39 8.08
CA ASN A 316 6.13 -2.41 7.24
C ASN A 316 6.56 -3.68 8.01
N ILE A 317 5.79 -4.08 9.04
CA ILE A 317 6.04 -5.26 9.86
C ILE A 317 5.18 -6.42 9.35
N GLN A 318 5.82 -7.54 9.02
CA GLN A 318 5.18 -8.72 8.46
C GLN A 318 5.07 -9.80 9.54
N PRO A 319 3.86 -10.11 10.05
CA PRO A 319 3.71 -11.11 11.08
C PRO A 319 3.76 -12.53 10.49
N ILE A 320 4.45 -13.41 11.21
CA ILE A 320 4.50 -14.85 10.99
C ILE A 320 3.85 -15.51 12.20
N PHE A 321 2.63 -16.00 12.03
CA PHE A 321 1.89 -16.72 13.06
C PHE A 321 2.39 -18.17 13.09
N ALA A 322 3.22 -18.48 14.08
CA ALA A 322 3.69 -19.81 14.38
C ALA A 322 2.80 -20.41 15.47
N VAL A 323 1.81 -21.19 15.07
CA VAL A 323 0.76 -21.65 15.99
C VAL A 323 0.56 -23.15 15.90
N THR A 324 0.11 -23.77 16.99
CA THR A 324 -0.15 -25.21 17.00
C THR A 324 -1.24 -25.59 16.00
N LYS A 325 -1.26 -26.86 15.59
CA LYS A 325 -2.16 -27.40 14.56
C LYS A 325 -3.64 -27.04 14.75
N ARG A 326 -4.09 -27.00 16.01
CA ARG A 326 -5.48 -26.66 16.37
C ARG A 326 -5.85 -25.23 15.98
N MET A 327 -4.88 -24.31 16.00
CA MET A 327 -5.09 -22.88 15.79
C MET A 327 -4.86 -22.43 14.35
N VAL A 328 -4.18 -23.21 13.51
CA VAL A 328 -3.79 -22.83 12.13
C VAL A 328 -4.96 -22.22 11.35
N LYS A 329 -6.13 -22.89 11.30
CA LYS A 329 -7.30 -22.41 10.54
C LYS A 329 -7.85 -21.08 11.05
N THR A 330 -7.71 -20.80 12.35
CA THR A 330 -8.15 -19.55 12.95
C THR A 330 -7.24 -18.41 12.52
N TYR A 331 -5.92 -18.61 12.60
CA TYR A 331 -4.95 -17.60 12.19
C TYR A 331 -4.85 -17.43 10.67
N GLU A 332 -5.20 -18.44 9.87
CA GLU A 332 -5.32 -18.30 8.41
C GLU A 332 -6.34 -17.22 8.03
N LYS A 333 -7.45 -17.10 8.76
CA LYS A 333 -8.43 -16.03 8.55
C LYS A 333 -7.87 -14.63 8.82
N LEU A 334 -6.90 -14.50 9.74
CA LEU A 334 -6.23 -13.21 9.96
C LEU A 334 -5.42 -12.78 8.74
N THR A 335 -4.93 -13.73 7.94
CA THR A 335 -4.16 -13.41 6.72
C THR A 335 -5.01 -12.80 5.60
N GLU A 336 -6.33 -12.95 5.68
CA GLU A 336 -7.27 -12.28 4.78
C GLU A 336 -7.37 -10.78 5.08
N VAL A 337 -7.19 -10.40 6.37
CA VAL A 337 -7.31 -9.02 6.85
C VAL A 337 -5.95 -8.32 6.94
N ILE A 338 -4.91 -9.03 7.40
CA ILE A 338 -3.55 -8.50 7.57
C ILE A 338 -2.73 -8.85 6.32
N PRO A 339 -2.49 -7.90 5.42
CA PRO A 339 -1.66 -8.14 4.24
C PRO A 339 -0.23 -8.53 4.65
N LYS A 340 0.46 -9.30 3.81
CA LYS A 340 1.85 -9.71 4.05
C LYS A 340 2.05 -10.42 5.40
N SER A 341 1.13 -11.32 5.72
CA SER A 341 1.25 -12.23 6.85
C SER A 341 1.34 -13.68 6.38
N ALA A 342 1.89 -14.55 7.22
CA ALA A 342 1.97 -15.98 6.97
C ALA A 342 1.63 -16.77 8.22
N VAL A 343 1.08 -17.96 8.04
CA VAL A 343 0.81 -18.92 9.12
C VAL A 343 1.66 -20.15 8.87
N GLY A 344 2.23 -20.70 9.93
CA GLY A 344 2.91 -21.98 9.93
C GLY A 344 2.48 -22.82 11.14
N GLU A 345 2.37 -24.12 10.92
CA GLU A 345 2.11 -25.09 11.99
C GLU A 345 3.37 -25.27 12.85
N LEU A 346 3.29 -24.79 14.09
CA LEU A 346 4.29 -24.99 15.12
C LEU A 346 4.06 -26.37 15.75
N SER A 347 5.14 -27.13 15.92
CA SER A 347 5.11 -28.35 16.72
C SER A 347 4.84 -28.00 18.19
N ASP A 348 4.21 -28.89 18.94
CA ASP A 348 3.83 -28.65 20.35
C ASP A 348 5.04 -28.38 21.27
N ASP A 349 6.27 -28.62 20.81
CA ASP A 349 7.51 -28.34 21.53
C ASP A 349 8.34 -27.21 20.89
N SER A 350 7.80 -26.52 19.88
CA SER A 350 8.49 -25.49 19.08
C SER A 350 9.77 -25.94 18.34
N SER A 351 10.05 -27.24 18.21
CA SER A 351 11.30 -27.73 17.59
C SER A 351 11.47 -27.37 16.11
N ASN A 352 10.36 -27.21 15.38
CA ASN A 352 10.35 -26.92 13.95
C ASN A 352 10.37 -25.41 13.59
N VAL A 353 10.47 -24.53 14.59
CA VAL A 353 10.26 -23.08 14.40
C VAL A 353 11.23 -22.43 13.42
N VAL A 354 12.48 -22.89 13.37
CA VAL A 354 13.49 -22.37 12.44
C VAL A 354 13.07 -22.63 10.99
N GLN A 355 12.62 -23.85 10.70
CA GLN A 355 12.17 -24.22 9.35
C GLN A 355 10.88 -23.48 8.99
N LEU A 356 9.98 -23.31 9.97
CA LEU A 356 8.75 -22.53 9.81
C LEU A 356 9.05 -21.10 9.37
N ILE A 357 9.99 -20.42 10.05
CA ILE A 357 10.41 -19.06 9.70
C ILE A 357 11.00 -19.00 8.29
N LYS A 358 11.85 -19.96 7.90
CA LYS A 358 12.40 -20.03 6.53
C LYS A 358 11.29 -20.15 5.48
N ASN A 359 10.32 -21.04 5.72
CA ASN A 359 9.21 -21.26 4.80
C ASN A 359 8.30 -20.03 4.72
N ALA A 360 7.98 -19.43 5.86
CA ALA A 360 7.16 -18.22 5.95
C ALA A 360 7.85 -17.03 5.26
N TYR A 361 9.15 -16.83 5.50
CA TYR A 361 9.92 -15.81 4.77
C TYR A 361 9.88 -16.04 3.27
N ASN A 362 10.09 -17.27 2.80
CA ASN A 362 10.05 -17.58 1.37
C ASN A 362 8.67 -17.27 0.76
N LYS A 363 7.58 -17.61 1.45
CA LYS A 363 6.20 -17.32 1.04
C LYS A 363 5.90 -15.81 1.03
N LEU A 364 6.33 -15.10 2.07
CA LEU A 364 6.15 -13.64 2.17
C LEU A 364 6.94 -12.89 1.11
N SER A 365 8.16 -13.34 0.83
CA SER A 365 9.06 -12.70 -0.13
C SER A 365 8.76 -13.07 -1.58
N SER A 366 8.05 -14.18 -1.84
CA SER A 366 7.57 -14.54 -3.18
C SER A 366 6.30 -13.81 -3.59
N ARG A 367 5.50 -13.30 -2.63
CA ARG A 367 4.29 -12.54 -2.95
C ARG A 367 4.53 -11.04 -2.81
N VAL A 368 4.34 -10.32 -3.91
CA VAL A 368 4.57 -8.88 -4.03
C VAL A 368 3.25 -8.18 -4.26
N PHE A 369 2.88 -7.30 -3.33
CA PHE A 369 1.75 -6.38 -3.51
C PHE A 369 2.28 -4.99 -3.80
N LEU A 370 1.75 -4.34 -4.83
CA LEU A 370 2.03 -2.94 -5.14
C LEU A 370 0.79 -2.12 -4.84
N ASP A 371 0.91 -1.14 -3.95
CA ASP A 371 -0.23 -0.36 -3.44
C ASP A 371 0.17 1.10 -3.22
N HIS A 372 -0.81 2.00 -3.06
CA HIS A 372 -0.59 3.42 -2.83
C HIS A 372 -1.14 3.87 -1.47
N ASN A 373 -0.66 5.00 -0.96
CA ASN A 373 -1.28 5.64 0.20
C ASN A 373 -2.66 6.23 -0.17
N MET A 374 -3.37 6.79 0.81
CA MET A 374 -4.68 7.40 0.58
C MET A 374 -4.59 8.53 -0.47
N VAL A 375 -5.42 8.41 -1.52
CA VAL A 375 -5.55 9.40 -2.61
C VAL A 375 -6.92 10.06 -2.55
N PRO A 376 -7.08 11.32 -2.99
CA PRO A 376 -8.38 11.99 -3.04
C PRO A 376 -9.33 11.29 -4.02
N SER A 377 -10.63 11.44 -3.79
CA SER A 377 -11.67 10.84 -4.65
C SER A 377 -11.65 11.33 -6.10
N THR A 378 -10.94 12.42 -6.38
CA THR A 378 -10.74 12.96 -7.73
C THR A 378 -9.72 12.16 -8.55
N LEU A 379 -8.94 11.29 -7.91
CA LEU A 379 -7.99 10.38 -8.54
C LEU A 379 -8.43 8.93 -8.41
N ARG A 380 -8.39 8.21 -9.54
CA ARG A 380 -8.56 6.76 -9.58
C ARG A 380 -7.26 6.13 -10.05
N VAL A 381 -6.73 5.21 -9.26
CA VAL A 381 -5.55 4.42 -9.60
C VAL A 381 -5.95 2.97 -9.79
N THR A 382 -5.46 2.33 -10.86
CA THR A 382 -5.58 0.89 -11.09
C THR A 382 -4.24 0.31 -11.50
N TYR A 383 -4.11 -1.00 -11.34
CA TYR A 383 -2.88 -1.74 -11.59
C TYR A 383 -3.16 -2.93 -12.50
N ASP A 384 -2.30 -3.09 -13.50
CA ASP A 384 -2.14 -4.36 -14.21
C ASP A 384 -0.87 -5.04 -13.69
N SER A 385 -0.98 -6.33 -13.35
CA SER A 385 0.12 -7.14 -12.82
C SER A 385 0.58 -8.13 -13.87
N PHE A 386 1.84 -8.02 -14.32
CA PHE A 386 2.48 -8.94 -15.26
C PHE A 386 3.53 -9.77 -14.51
N CYS A 387 3.10 -10.96 -14.07
CA CYS A 387 3.91 -11.81 -13.20
C CYS A 387 4.79 -12.79 -13.98
N SER A 388 5.92 -13.17 -13.40
CA SER A 388 6.90 -14.06 -14.03
C SER A 388 6.40 -15.49 -14.24
N ASN A 389 5.34 -15.90 -13.54
CA ASN A 389 4.70 -17.20 -13.67
C ASN A 389 3.67 -17.27 -14.82
N GLY A 390 3.56 -16.22 -15.64
CA GLY A 390 2.62 -16.14 -16.77
C GLY A 390 1.21 -15.68 -16.39
N VAL A 391 0.94 -15.45 -15.10
CA VAL A 391 -0.34 -14.87 -14.65
C VAL A 391 -0.34 -13.38 -14.97
N SER A 392 -1.44 -12.92 -15.58
CA SER A 392 -1.69 -11.49 -15.83
C SER A 392 -3.05 -11.11 -15.25
N GLN A 393 -3.08 -10.05 -14.46
CA GLN A 393 -4.30 -9.46 -13.91
C GLN A 393 -4.38 -8.00 -14.36
N VAL A 394 -5.56 -7.54 -14.78
CA VAL A 394 -5.75 -6.18 -15.32
C VAL A 394 -6.80 -5.41 -14.53
N ASP A 395 -6.62 -4.09 -14.47
CA ASP A 395 -7.53 -3.12 -13.86
C ASP A 395 -7.91 -3.44 -12.40
N GLN A 396 -6.95 -3.95 -11.64
CA GLN A 396 -7.12 -4.27 -10.22
C GLN A 396 -6.86 -3.04 -9.34
N PRO A 397 -7.46 -2.97 -8.12
CA PRO A 397 -7.21 -1.88 -7.19
C PRO A 397 -5.80 -1.91 -6.58
N ARG A 398 -5.11 -3.05 -6.62
CA ARG A 398 -3.71 -3.20 -6.23
C ARG A 398 -2.99 -4.14 -7.19
N GLY A 399 -1.67 -4.02 -7.27
CA GLY A 399 -0.84 -5.03 -7.92
C GLY A 399 -0.71 -6.28 -7.03
N ASP A 400 -0.79 -7.47 -7.61
CA ASP A 400 -0.58 -8.76 -6.92
C ASP A 400 0.16 -9.73 -7.84
N CYS A 401 1.39 -10.08 -7.46
CA CYS A 401 2.13 -11.17 -8.07
C CYS A 401 2.60 -12.16 -7.01
N ASP A 402 2.30 -13.44 -7.23
CA ASP A 402 2.80 -14.54 -6.42
C ASP A 402 3.90 -15.33 -7.17
N GLY A 403 4.71 -16.07 -6.42
CA GLY A 403 5.79 -16.88 -6.97
C GLY A 403 6.97 -16.08 -7.54
N VAL A 404 7.18 -14.85 -7.07
CA VAL A 404 8.25 -13.95 -7.52
C VAL A 404 9.63 -14.47 -7.05
N GLN A 405 10.49 -14.77 -8.03
CA GLN A 405 11.82 -15.31 -7.79
C GLN A 405 12.86 -14.20 -7.59
N ILE A 406 13.99 -14.55 -6.95
CA ILE A 406 15.12 -13.64 -6.77
C ILE A 406 15.71 -13.28 -8.14
N ASN A 407 16.02 -12.01 -8.37
CA ASN A 407 16.58 -11.46 -9.61
C ASN A 407 15.72 -11.61 -10.87
N VAL A 408 14.49 -12.14 -10.78
CA VAL A 408 13.54 -12.18 -11.89
C VAL A 408 12.62 -10.96 -11.76
N PRO A 409 12.69 -9.99 -12.70
CA PRO A 409 11.83 -8.81 -12.64
C PRO A 409 10.39 -9.14 -12.99
N ILE A 410 9.46 -8.45 -12.33
CA ILE A 410 8.05 -8.39 -12.69
C ILE A 410 7.67 -6.93 -12.97
N THR A 411 6.58 -6.73 -13.72
CA THR A 411 6.14 -5.39 -14.12
C THR A 411 4.70 -5.16 -13.69
N PHE A 412 4.46 -4.00 -13.10
CA PHE A 412 3.13 -3.49 -12.85
C PHE A 412 2.89 -2.28 -13.74
N GLN A 413 1.81 -2.26 -14.52
CA GLN A 413 1.39 -1.05 -15.21
C GLN A 413 0.40 -0.31 -14.32
N VAL A 414 0.79 0.88 -13.88
CA VAL A 414 -0.05 1.75 -13.07
C VAL A 414 -0.79 2.70 -14.01
N LYS A 415 -2.11 2.75 -13.88
CA LYS A 415 -2.98 3.67 -14.62
C LYS A 415 -3.60 4.65 -13.64
N VAL A 416 -3.45 5.94 -13.91
CA VAL A 416 -4.00 7.00 -13.08
C VAL A 416 -4.91 7.89 -13.91
N THR A 417 -6.15 8.07 -13.44
CA THR A 417 -7.17 8.89 -14.10
C THR A 417 -7.67 9.95 -13.14
N ALA A 418 -7.73 11.20 -13.60
CA ALA A 418 -8.39 12.28 -12.89
C ALA A 418 -9.84 12.44 -13.37
N THR A 419 -10.78 12.69 -12.47
CA THR A 419 -12.19 12.96 -12.83
C THR A 419 -12.42 14.42 -13.22
N GLU A 420 -11.58 15.32 -12.76
CA GLU A 420 -11.66 16.76 -12.96
C GLU A 420 -10.25 17.38 -13.06
N CYS A 421 -10.17 18.68 -13.34
CA CYS A 421 -8.90 19.40 -13.32
C CYS A 421 -8.42 19.61 -11.88
N ILE A 422 -7.52 18.72 -11.48
CA ILE A 422 -6.91 18.71 -10.14
C ILE A 422 -5.91 19.86 -9.95
N GLN A 423 -5.61 20.17 -8.69
CA GLN A 423 -4.43 20.95 -8.34
C GLN A 423 -3.18 20.05 -8.30
N GLU A 424 -2.00 20.67 -8.33
CA GLU A 424 -0.75 19.95 -8.13
C GLU A 424 -0.76 19.21 -6.78
N GLN A 425 -0.45 17.91 -6.85
CA GLN A 425 -0.41 17.04 -5.67
C GLN A 425 0.56 15.88 -5.87
N SER A 426 0.80 15.11 -4.81
CA SER A 426 1.67 13.94 -4.87
C SER A 426 1.17 12.81 -3.99
N PHE A 427 1.41 11.59 -4.43
CA PHE A 427 1.16 10.38 -3.64
C PHE A 427 2.33 9.40 -3.82
N VAL A 428 2.37 8.36 -2.99
CA VAL A 428 3.45 7.36 -3.00
C VAL A 428 2.89 5.98 -3.27
N ILE A 429 3.57 5.26 -4.16
CA ILE A 429 3.34 3.83 -4.41
C ILE A 429 4.44 3.05 -3.69
N ARG A 430 4.06 1.95 -3.05
CA ARG A 430 4.96 1.12 -2.24
C ARG A 430 4.75 -0.36 -2.56
N ALA A 431 5.83 -1.12 -2.54
CA ALA A 431 5.73 -2.57 -2.50
C ALA A 431 5.55 -3.01 -1.04
N LEU A 432 4.39 -3.57 -0.68
CA LEU A 432 4.12 -3.95 0.71
C LEU A 432 5.13 -4.99 1.20
N GLY A 433 5.73 -4.73 2.37
CA GLY A 433 6.83 -5.54 2.92
C GLY A 433 8.22 -4.96 2.62
N PHE A 434 8.34 -3.95 1.76
CA PHE A 434 9.61 -3.32 1.37
C PHE A 434 9.61 -1.82 1.67
N THR A 435 10.81 -1.26 1.83
CA THR A 435 10.99 0.16 2.15
C THR A 435 11.00 1.05 0.91
N ASP A 436 11.20 0.46 -0.27
CA ASP A 436 11.30 1.18 -1.53
C ASP A 436 9.94 1.76 -1.93
N THR A 437 9.97 3.00 -2.43
CA THR A 437 8.77 3.74 -2.81
C THR A 437 8.96 4.43 -4.16
N VAL A 438 7.87 4.58 -4.91
CA VAL A 438 7.80 5.44 -6.09
C VAL A 438 7.03 6.69 -5.73
N THR A 439 7.66 7.85 -5.87
CA THR A 439 7.00 9.14 -5.68
C THR A 439 6.32 9.56 -6.97
N VAL A 440 4.99 9.75 -6.92
CA VAL A 440 4.20 10.16 -8.07
C VAL A 440 3.75 11.60 -7.86
N ARG A 441 4.28 12.51 -8.66
CA ARG A 441 3.82 13.91 -8.76
C ARG A 441 2.74 13.98 -9.82
N VAL A 442 1.63 14.63 -9.51
CA VAL A 442 0.47 14.74 -10.40
C VAL A 442 0.21 16.20 -10.71
N LEU A 443 0.23 16.54 -11.99
CA LEU A 443 0.01 17.87 -12.54
C LEU A 443 -1.23 17.85 -13.44
N PRO A 444 -2.03 18.93 -13.46
CA PRO A 444 -3.16 19.03 -14.38
C PRO A 444 -2.70 19.27 -15.82
N GLN A 445 -3.39 18.65 -16.77
CA GLN A 445 -3.23 18.93 -18.20
C GLN A 445 -4.55 19.37 -18.83
N CYS A 446 -5.01 20.54 -18.40
CA CYS A 446 -6.26 21.15 -18.83
C CYS A 446 -6.05 22.37 -19.73
N GLU A 447 -4.86 22.98 -19.66
CA GLU A 447 -4.51 24.15 -20.46
C GLU A 447 -4.09 23.75 -21.87
N CYS A 448 -4.52 24.55 -22.84
CA CYS A 448 -4.11 24.40 -24.23
C CYS A 448 -2.86 25.22 -24.50
N HIS A 449 -1.78 24.56 -24.91
CA HIS A 449 -0.53 25.21 -25.32
C HIS A 449 -0.66 25.70 -26.76
N CYS A 450 -1.51 26.71 -26.96
CA CYS A 450 -1.79 27.30 -28.26
C CYS A 450 -0.59 28.10 -28.78
N ARG A 451 -0.57 28.35 -30.10
CA ARG A 451 0.41 29.26 -30.67
C ARG A 451 0.03 30.69 -30.31
N ASP A 452 0.60 31.19 -29.25
CA ASP A 452 0.47 32.60 -28.89
C ASP A 452 1.22 33.44 -29.92
N LEU A 453 0.47 33.99 -30.88
CA LEU A 453 0.95 35.06 -31.74
C LEU A 453 1.11 36.29 -30.85
N SER A 454 2.30 36.42 -30.27
CA SER A 454 2.68 37.53 -29.42
C SER A 454 2.34 38.86 -30.10
N ARG A 455 1.28 39.52 -29.61
CA ARG A 455 0.93 40.91 -29.95
C ARG A 455 0.82 41.21 -31.45
N ASP A 456 0.02 40.48 -32.19
CA ASP A 456 -0.42 41.03 -33.48
C ASP A 456 -1.43 42.16 -33.23
N ARG A 457 -0.93 43.40 -33.15
CA ARG A 457 -1.67 44.61 -32.72
C ARG A 457 -2.90 44.94 -33.60
N GLY A 458 -3.05 44.27 -34.75
CA GLY A 458 -4.17 44.44 -35.68
C GLY A 458 -5.35 43.48 -35.45
N LEU A 459 -5.18 42.38 -34.70
CA LEU A 459 -6.24 41.41 -34.45
C LEU A 459 -7.15 41.85 -33.29
N CYS A 460 -8.38 41.34 -33.25
CA CYS A 460 -9.36 41.62 -32.19
C CYS A 460 -9.78 43.10 -32.02
N GLY A 461 -9.71 43.91 -33.09
CA GLY A 461 -10.13 45.31 -33.07
C GLY A 461 -9.33 46.19 -32.10
N GLY A 462 -8.12 45.77 -31.70
CA GLY A 462 -7.21 46.52 -30.83
C GLY A 462 -7.61 46.60 -29.35
N LYS A 463 -8.72 45.97 -28.93
CA LYS A 463 -9.23 46.01 -27.53
C LYS A 463 -9.34 44.62 -26.91
N GLY A 464 -8.30 43.80 -27.07
CA GLY A 464 -8.27 42.45 -26.55
C GLY A 464 -6.94 41.75 -26.80
N PHE A 465 -6.87 40.49 -26.38
CA PHE A 465 -5.78 39.59 -26.73
C PHE A 465 -6.33 38.36 -27.43
N LEU A 466 -5.53 37.77 -28.31
CA LEU A 466 -5.84 36.52 -28.99
C LEU A 466 -5.38 35.36 -28.09
N GLU A 467 -6.25 34.38 -27.90
CA GLU A 467 -5.96 33.15 -27.16
C GLU A 467 -6.58 31.99 -27.93
N CYS A 468 -5.79 31.00 -28.35
CA CYS A 468 -6.28 29.80 -29.03
C CYS A 468 -7.27 30.05 -30.20
N GLY A 469 -7.03 31.09 -31.00
CA GLY A 469 -7.85 31.43 -32.18
C GLY A 469 -9.11 32.25 -31.90
N ILE A 470 -9.37 32.63 -30.64
CA ILE A 470 -10.47 33.50 -30.21
C ILE A 470 -9.98 34.79 -29.57
N CYS A 471 -10.76 35.85 -29.72
CA CYS A 471 -10.45 37.18 -29.19
C CYS A 471 -11.08 37.37 -27.82
N ARG A 472 -10.27 37.58 -26.79
CA ARG A 472 -10.71 37.90 -25.43
C ARG A 472 -10.71 39.40 -25.20
N PRO A 473 -11.79 40.00 -24.67
CA PRO A 473 -11.75 41.38 -24.23
C PRO A 473 -10.76 41.51 -23.07
N GLY A 474 -9.84 42.47 -23.15
CA GLY A 474 -8.97 42.81 -22.02
C GLY A 474 -9.81 43.46 -20.93
N HIS A 475 -9.63 43.08 -19.66
CA HIS A 475 -10.26 43.79 -18.55
C HIS A 475 -9.80 45.26 -18.54
N LEU A 476 -10.63 46.15 -19.08
CA LEU A 476 -10.59 47.56 -18.75
C LEU A 476 -10.86 47.66 -17.24
N ARG A 477 -9.83 47.97 -16.45
CA ARG A 477 -10.01 48.60 -15.15
C ARG A 477 -10.80 49.87 -15.41
N LEU A 478 -12.12 49.82 -15.17
CA LEU A 478 -12.94 51.01 -15.04
C LEU A 478 -12.42 51.77 -13.81
N TRP A 479 -11.48 52.69 -14.04
CA TRP A 479 -11.13 53.70 -13.06
C TRP A 479 -12.39 54.50 -12.77
N GLN A 480 -12.78 54.54 -11.50
CA GLN A 480 -13.75 55.50 -10.98
C GLN A 480 -13.30 56.90 -11.40
N VAL A 481 -14.03 57.53 -12.31
CA VAL A 481 -13.90 58.97 -12.58
C VAL A 481 -14.69 59.69 -11.48
N PRO A 482 -14.09 60.56 -10.65
CA PRO A 482 -14.84 61.37 -9.71
C PRO A 482 -15.65 62.41 -10.51
N LEU A 483 -16.97 62.44 -10.26
CA LEU A 483 -17.85 63.50 -10.72
C LEU A 483 -17.40 64.84 -10.09
N GLN A 484 -16.72 65.68 -10.87
CA GLN A 484 -16.66 67.12 -10.61
C GLN A 484 -17.88 67.77 -11.29
N GLY A 485 -18.80 68.29 -10.48
CA GLY A 485 -19.90 69.15 -10.94
C GLY A 485 -19.39 70.57 -11.27
N PRO A 486 -20.02 71.28 -12.22
CA PRO A 486 -19.66 72.66 -12.54
C PRO A 486 -20.24 73.65 -11.52
N LEU A 487 -19.53 74.77 -11.42
CA LEU A 487 -19.67 75.95 -10.54
C LEU A 487 -21.10 76.43 -10.23
#